data_AF-A0A2N3KIM6-F1
#
_entry.id   AF-A0A2N3KIM6-F1
#
_cell.length_a   1.000
_cell.length_b   1.000
_cell.length_c   1.000
_cell.angle_alpha   90.00
_cell.angle_beta   90.00
_cell.angle_gamma   90.00
#
_symmetry.space_group_name_H-M   'P 1'
#
loop_
_entity.id
_entity.type
_entity.pdbx_description
1 polymer ?
#
loop_
_entity_poly.entity_id
_entity_poly.type
_entity_poly.pdbx_seq_one_letter_code
_entity_poly.pdbx_strand_id
1 'polypeptide(L)' 'MSSETDPLEHVILHAFRYACWQERLDIAEFMLAALEKLDQEHTDYVSEDRPLMDAYRDLTSSL' A
#
# COMPACT_ATOMS: atom_id res chain seq x y z
N MET A 1 1.41 3.88 -15.77
CA MET A 1 0.42 4.30 -14.78
C MET A 1 -0.84 3.51 -15.00
N SER A 2 -0.89 2.34 -14.37
CA SER A 2 -2.12 1.59 -14.15
C SER A 2 -1.95 1.07 -12.74
N SER A 3 -2.54 1.75 -11.75
CA SER A 3 -2.85 1.09 -10.49
C SER A 3 -3.86 0.01 -10.84
N GLU A 4 -3.38 -1.15 -11.26
CA GLU A 4 -4.10 -2.37 -10.91
C GLU A 4 -4.07 -2.37 -9.40
N THR A 5 -5.13 -1.88 -8.77
CA THR A 5 -5.35 -2.08 -7.34
C THR A 5 -5.09 -3.54 -7.07
N ASP A 6 -4.12 -3.81 -6.20
CA ASP A 6 -3.65 -5.16 -5.93
C ASP A 6 -4.89 -6.03 -5.64
N PRO A 7 -5.05 -7.21 -6.28
CA PRO A 7 -6.19 -8.09 -6.06
C PRO A 7 -6.50 -8.30 -4.56
N LEU A 8 -5.47 -8.23 -3.71
CA LEU A 8 -5.59 -8.28 -2.26
C LEU A 8 -6.29 -7.05 -1.65
N GLU A 9 -5.93 -5.82 -2.04
CA GLU A 9 -6.53 -4.58 -1.55
C GLU A 9 -8.04 -4.55 -1.86
N HIS A 10 -8.42 -4.96 -3.08
CA HIS A 10 -9.82 -5.02 -3.49
C HIS A 10 -10.64 -5.99 -2.61
N VAL A 11 -10.09 -7.16 -2.31
CA VAL A 11 -10.73 -8.17 -1.45
C VAL A 11 -10.90 -7.64 -0.02
N ILE A 12 -9.88 -6.98 0.52
CA ILE A 12 -9.93 -6.43 1.89
C ILE A 12 -10.94 -5.29 1.96
N LEU A 13 -10.98 -4.38 0.98
CA LEU A 13 -11.98 -3.31 0.90
C LEU A 13 -13.41 -3.88 0.83
N HIS A 14 -13.62 -4.95 0.05
CA HIS A 14 -14.92 -5.59 -0.03
C HIS A 14 -15.32 -6.21 1.32
N ALA A 15 -14.42 -6.91 1.99
CA ALA A 15 -14.65 -7.50 3.31
C ALA A 15 -14.92 -6.43 4.38
N PHE A 16 -14.18 -5.33 4.37
CA PHE A 16 -14.39 -4.18 5.26
C PHE A 16 -15.79 -3.59 5.10
N ARG A 17 -16.20 -3.30 3.85
CA ARG A 17 -17.54 -2.76 3.57
C ARG A 17 -18.66 -3.68 4.06
N TYR A 18 -18.48 -5.00 3.89
CA TYR A 18 -19.44 -5.98 4.36
C TYR A 18 -19.50 -6.05 5.89
N ALA A 19 -18.34 -6.00 6.57
CA ALA A 19 -18.28 -5.96 8.03
C ALA A 19 -18.97 -4.72 8.61
N CYS A 20 -18.78 -3.56 7.99
CA CYS A 20 -19.49 -2.32 8.35
C CYS A 20 -21.00 -2.46 8.20
N TRP A 21 -21.49 -3.06 7.11
CA TRP A 21 -22.92 -3.27 6.90
C TRP A 21 -23.52 -4.24 7.94
N GLN A 22 -22.77 -5.27 8.33
CA GLN A 22 -23.20 -6.23 9.35
C GLN A 22 -22.99 -5.75 10.79
N GLU A 23 -22.55 -4.49 10.99
CA GLU A 23 -22.21 -3.92 12.31
C GLU A 23 -21.18 -4.75 13.10
N ARG A 24 -20.34 -5.51 12.38
CA ARG A 24 -19.25 -6.32 12.92
C ARG A 24 -17.99 -5.47 13.07
N LEU A 25 -18.01 -4.59 14.06
CA LEU A 25 -16.95 -3.60 14.30
C LEU A 25 -15.59 -4.26 14.57
N ASP A 26 -15.58 -5.43 15.22
CA ASP A 26 -14.38 -6.25 15.45
C ASP A 26 -13.68 -6.63 14.14
N ILE A 27 -14.46 -7.03 13.13
CA ILE A 27 -13.95 -7.39 11.81
C ILE A 27 -13.60 -6.13 11.02
N ALA A 28 -14.40 -5.08 11.11
CA ALA A 28 -14.15 -3.82 10.41
C ALA A 28 -12.83 -3.17 10.87
N GLU A 29 -12.56 -3.15 12.17
CA GLU A 29 -11.31 -2.65 12.74
C GLU A 29 -10.10 -3.46 12.24
N PHE A 30 -10.22 -4.80 12.25
CA PHE A 30 -9.16 -5.67 11.73
C PHE A 30 -8.88 -5.42 10.24
N MET A 31 -9.93 -5.30 9.42
CA MET A 31 -9.77 -5.05 7.98
C MET A 31 -9.22 -3.65 7.69
N LEU A 32 -9.59 -2.65 8.49
CA LEU A 32 -9.04 -1.31 8.38
C LEU A 32 -7.53 -1.29 8.66
N ALA A 33 -7.08 -1.95 9.73
CA ALA A 33 -5.65 -2.08 10.03
C ALA A 33 -4.88 -2.81 8.91
N ALA A 34 -5.51 -3.78 8.24
CA ALA A 34 -4.90 -4.45 7.08
C ALA A 34 -4.75 -3.52 5.88
N LEU A 35 -5.74 -2.64 5.62
CA LEU A 35 -5.65 -1.63 4.56
C LEU A 35 -4.55 -0.60 4.84
N GLU A 36 -4.46 -0.10 6.08
CA GLU A 36 -3.41 0.83 6.49
C GLU A 36 -2.01 0.24 6.31
N LYS A 37 -1.84 -1.05 6.62
CA LYS A 37 -0.56 -1.76 6.41
C LYS A 37 -0.20 -1.88 4.93
N LEU A 38 -1.17 -2.17 4.06
CA LEU A 38 -0.95 -2.25 2.62
C LEU A 38 -0.58 -0.89 2.02
N ASP A 39 -1.23 0.18 2.46
CA ASP A 39 -0.91 1.55 2.00
C ASP A 39 0.51 1.96 2.40
N GLN A 40 0.94 1.59 3.62
CA GLN A 40 2.31 1.80 4.08
C GLN A 40 3.32 1.00 3.23
N GLU A 41 3.06 -0.27 2.95
CA GLU A 41 3.93 -1.12 2.12
C GLU A 41 4.04 -0.57 0.68
N HIS A 42 2.95 -0.08 0.10
CA HIS A 42 2.97 0.61 -1.20
C HIS A 42 3.83 1.87 -1.16
N THR A 43 3.72 2.67 -0.10
CA THR A 43 4.50 3.90 0.06
C THR A 43 5.99 3.62 0.24
N ASP A 44 6.33 2.55 0.97
CA ASP A 44 7.71 2.11 1.17
C ASP A 44 8.32 1.57 -0.14
N TYR A 45 7.55 0.80 -0.93
CA TYR A 45 7.97 0.33 -2.25
C TYR A 45 8.21 1.49 -3.24
N VAL A 46 7.31 2.48 -3.28
CA VAL A 46 7.49 3.71 -4.07
C VAL A 46 8.70 4.51 -3.58
N SER A 47 9.03 4.41 -2.29
CA SER A 47 10.20 5.05 -1.71
C SER A 47 11.52 4.32 -1.96
N GLU A 48 11.50 3.04 -2.34
CA GLU A 48 12.67 2.26 -2.78
C GLU A 48 12.96 2.44 -4.27
N ASP A 49 11.93 2.66 -5.10
CA ASP A 49 12.08 3.02 -6.51
C ASP A 49 12.49 4.51 -6.61
N ARG A 50 13.73 4.83 -6.20
CA ARG A 50 14.36 6.15 -6.33
C ARG A 50 15.36 6.17 -7.48
N PRO A 51 14.91 6.13 -8.75
CA PRO A 51 15.80 6.32 -9.89
C PRO A 51 16.54 7.68 -9.82
N LEU A 52 15.98 8.67 -9.11
CA LEU A 52 16.65 9.94 -8.83
C LEU A 52 17.79 9.84 -7.81
N MET A 53 17.67 8.99 -6.79
CA MET A 53 18.74 8.81 -5.80
C MET A 53 19.87 7.94 -6.38
N ASP A 54 19.52 6.97 -7.22
CA ASP A 54 20.50 6.19 -7.99
C ASP A 54 21.22 7.05 -9.02
N ALA A 55 20.51 7.90 -9.78
CA ALA A 55 21.15 8.85 -10.69
C ALA A 55 22.08 9.84 -9.95
N TYR A 56 21.70 10.30 -8.76
CA TYR A 56 22.56 11.15 -7.93
C TYR A 56 23.79 10.40 -7.39
N ARG A 57 23.63 9.13 -7.01
CA ARG A 57 24.73 8.26 -6.58
C ARG A 57 25.70 8.01 -7.74
N ASP A 58 25.24 7.72 -8.93
CA ASP A 58 26.11 7.51 -10.11
C ASP A 58 26.93 8.75 -10.45
N LEU A 59 26.32 9.94 -10.40
CA LEU A 59 27.01 11.20 -10.66
C LEU A 59 28.09 11.53 -9.61
N THR A 60 27.87 11.14 -8.36
CA THR A 60 28.80 11.38 -7.25
C THR A 60 29.85 10.27 -7.10
N SER A 61 29.58 9.07 -7.63
CA SER A 61 30.51 7.93 -7.64
C SER A 61 31.56 8.01 -8.75
N SER A 62 31.35 8.87 -9.75
CA SER A 62 32.26 9.06 -10.90
C SER A 62 33.31 10.17 -10.68
N LEU A 63 33.57 10.55 -9.43
CA LEU A 63 34.49 11.62 -9.02
C LEU A 63 35.75 11.07 -8.33
#